data_AF-A0A2N8NLY7-F1
#
_entry.id   AF-A0A2N8NLY7-F1
#
_cell.length_a   1.000
_cell.length_b   1.000
_cell.length_c   1.000
_cell.angle_alpha   90.00
_cell.angle_beta   90.00
_cell.angle_gamma   90.00
#
_symmetry.space_group_name_H-M   'P 1'
#
loop_
_entity.id
_entity.type
_entity.pdbx_description
1 polymer ?
#
loop_
_entity_poly.entity_id
_entity_poly.type
_entity_poly.pdbx_seq_one_letter_code
_entity_poly.pdbx_strand_id
1 'polypeptide(L)'
;MTAAATKASSAEKLAAKDAEAAEAPTHFEHRGVTFTVPHPLDMPIGLMDAEDEIEAVKLMLGKDQWEAYKRTGATLRDFQPFADKIAAAQGHDDAGN
;
A
#
# COMPACT_ATOMS: atom_id res chain seq x y z
N MET A 1 17.56 4.74 44.24
CA MET A 1 18.01 5.09 42.88
C MET A 1 16.94 4.61 41.91
N THR A 2 16.34 5.55 41.19
CA THR A 2 15.12 5.41 40.40
C THR A 2 15.33 4.62 39.11
N ALA A 3 14.31 3.84 38.75
CA ALA A 3 14.23 2.97 37.58
C ALA A 3 14.31 3.72 36.23
N ALA A 4 14.99 3.13 35.26
CA ALA A 4 14.99 3.57 33.87
C ALA A 4 14.26 2.51 33.01
N ALA A 5 13.02 2.84 32.60
CA ALA A 5 12.30 2.10 31.58
C ALA A 5 12.61 2.73 30.21
N THR A 6 13.29 1.98 29.35
CA THR A 6 13.63 2.37 27.98
C THR A 6 12.36 2.37 27.12
N LYS A 7 11.80 3.56 26.89
CA LYS A 7 10.65 3.81 26.01
C LYS A 7 11.13 3.91 24.55
N ALA A 8 11.34 2.77 23.91
CA ALA A 8 11.40 2.68 22.46
C ALA A 8 9.99 2.29 21.96
N SER A 9 9.34 3.18 21.20
CA SER A 9 8.26 2.91 20.22
C SER A 9 7.32 4.11 20.12
N SER A 10 7.83 5.25 19.64
CA SER A 10 6.96 6.38 19.23
C SER A 10 7.39 7.02 17.91
N ALA A 11 8.44 6.50 17.28
CA ALA A 11 8.88 6.98 15.95
C ALA A 11 8.11 6.28 14.80
N GLU A 12 7.68 5.02 14.98
CA GLU A 12 6.97 4.29 13.91
C GLU A 12 5.49 4.67 13.77
N LYS A 13 4.88 5.30 14.80
CA LYS A 13 3.45 5.63 14.78
C LYS A 13 3.12 6.99 14.11
N LEU A 14 4.14 7.77 13.76
CA LEU A 14 3.97 9.11 13.18
C LEU A 14 4.01 9.10 11.64
N ALA A 15 4.55 8.06 10.99
CA ALA A 15 4.61 8.01 9.53
C ALA A 15 3.26 7.65 8.87
N ALA A 16 2.27 7.17 9.64
CA ALA A 16 0.98 6.72 9.12
C ALA A 16 -0.12 7.78 9.15
N LYS A 17 0.14 8.99 9.69
CA LYS A 17 -0.88 10.02 9.94
C LYS A 17 -0.90 11.20 8.96
N ASP A 18 -0.01 11.23 7.96
CA ASP A 18 0.10 12.35 7.01
C ASP A 18 -0.35 11.98 5.58
N ALA A 19 -0.97 10.82 5.37
CA ALA A 19 -1.46 10.41 4.05
C ALA A 19 -2.87 10.95 3.71
N GLU A 20 -3.56 11.60 4.67
CA GLU A 20 -4.97 12.01 4.51
C GLU A 20 -5.17 13.35 3.77
N ALA A 21 -4.11 14.03 3.34
CA ALA A 21 -4.25 15.32 2.65
C ALA A 21 -3.11 15.67 1.68
N ALA A 22 -2.25 14.71 1.35
CA ALA A 22 -1.25 14.92 0.31
C ALA A 22 -1.83 14.37 -0.99
N GLU A 23 -1.91 15.20 -2.03
CA GLU A 23 -2.08 14.83 -3.44
C GLU A 23 -0.87 14.00 -3.95
N ALA A 24 -0.31 13.16 -3.09
CA ALA A 24 0.95 12.48 -3.24
C ALA A 24 0.71 10.97 -3.26
N PRO A 25 1.50 10.23 -4.06
CA PRO A 25 1.40 8.79 -4.08
C PRO A 25 1.80 8.17 -2.74
N THR A 26 1.06 7.14 -2.33
CA THR A 26 1.35 6.34 -1.14
C THR A 26 2.38 5.26 -1.48
N HIS A 27 3.27 4.93 -0.54
CA HIS A 27 4.31 3.93 -0.75
C HIS A 27 4.19 2.83 0.30
N PHE A 28 4.36 1.58 -0.09
CA PHE A 28 4.35 0.44 0.83
C PHE A 28 5.38 -0.62 0.42
N GLU A 29 5.94 -1.33 1.40
CA GLU A 29 6.86 -2.44 1.12
C GLU A 29 6.13 -3.78 1.12
N HIS A 30 6.42 -4.60 0.10
CA HIS A 30 5.97 -5.99 0.04
C HIS A 30 7.06 -6.87 -0.58
N ARG A 31 7.46 -7.93 0.14
CA ARG A 31 8.49 -8.90 -0.29
C ARG A 31 9.82 -8.24 -0.69
N GLY A 32 10.23 -7.19 0.03
CA GLY A 32 11.48 -6.46 -0.22
C GLY A 32 11.44 -5.55 -1.45
N VAL A 33 10.25 -5.31 -2.02
CA VAL A 33 10.02 -4.34 -3.09
C VAL A 33 9.14 -3.23 -2.54
N THR A 34 9.56 -1.98 -2.74
CA THR A 34 8.74 -0.81 -2.44
C THR A 34 7.83 -0.54 -3.64
N PHE A 35 6.52 -0.57 -3.39
CA PHE A 35 5.49 -0.24 -4.35
C PHE A 35 4.96 1.16 -4.08
N THR A 36 4.56 1.84 -5.14
CA THR A 36 4.01 3.17 -5.16
C THR A 36 2.59 3.08 -5.74
N VAL A 37 1.61 3.52 -4.97
CA VAL A 37 0.21 3.57 -5.35
C VAL A 37 -0.14 5.04 -5.57
N PRO A 38 -0.68 5.42 -6.74
CA PRO A 38 -1.12 6.79 -6.96
C PRO A 38 -2.28 7.15 -6.02
N HIS A 39 -2.50 8.45 -5.84
CA HIS A 39 -3.65 8.93 -5.09
C HIS A 39 -4.95 8.43 -5.75
N PRO A 40 -6.04 8.13 -5.00
CA PRO A 40 -7.28 7.58 -5.56
C PRO A 40 -7.88 8.41 -6.71
N LEU A 41 -7.69 9.73 -6.69
CA LEU A 41 -8.17 10.65 -7.74
C LEU A 41 -7.26 10.71 -8.98
N ASP A 42 -6.02 10.22 -8.89
CA ASP A 42 -5.05 10.12 -9.98
C ASP A 42 -4.98 8.71 -10.59
N MET A 43 -5.94 7.86 -10.22
CA MET A 43 -6.03 6.49 -10.73
C MET A 43 -6.37 6.46 -12.23
N PRO A 44 -5.86 5.48 -12.98
CA PRO A 44 -6.22 5.32 -14.37
C PRO A 44 -7.71 5.03 -14.52
N ILE A 45 -8.39 5.75 -15.42
CA ILE A 45 -9.83 5.61 -15.63
C ILE A 45 -10.25 4.18 -15.99
N GLY A 46 -9.37 3.43 -16.66
CA GLY A 46 -9.59 2.01 -17.01
C GLY A 46 -9.73 1.08 -15.80
N LEU A 47 -9.45 1.55 -14.58
CA LEU A 47 -9.76 0.80 -13.36
C LEU A 47 -11.28 0.57 -13.20
N MET A 48 -12.10 1.48 -13.71
CA MET A 48 -13.57 1.34 -13.69
C MET A 48 -14.06 0.21 -14.60
N ASP A 49 -13.28 -0.13 -15.63
CA ASP A 49 -13.56 -1.20 -16.58
C ASP A 49 -12.94 -2.54 -16.17
N ALA A 50 -12.15 -2.57 -15.09
CA ALA A 50 -11.47 -3.79 -14.65
C ALA A 50 -12.48 -4.83 -14.16
N GLU A 51 -12.45 -6.03 -14.75
CA GLU A 51 -13.38 -7.11 -14.41
C GLU A 51 -12.95 -7.89 -13.15
N ASP A 52 -11.65 -7.86 -12.84
CA ASP A 52 -11.04 -8.62 -11.76
C ASP A 52 -10.03 -7.79 -10.95
N GLU A 53 -9.84 -8.16 -9.68
CA GLU A 53 -8.92 -7.50 -8.76
C GLU A 53 -7.46 -7.51 -9.26
N ILE A 54 -7.04 -8.57 -9.94
CA ILE A 54 -5.69 -8.67 -10.52
C ILE A 54 -5.48 -7.62 -11.60
N GLU A 55 -6.50 -7.40 -12.45
CA GLU A 55 -6.43 -6.40 -13.51
C GLU A 55 -6.43 -4.99 -12.92
N ALA A 56 -7.29 -4.74 -11.93
CA ALA A 56 -7.31 -3.49 -11.19
C ALA A 56 -5.93 -3.20 -10.58
N VAL A 57 -5.35 -4.13 -9.81
CA VAL A 57 -4.02 -3.96 -9.19
C VAL A 57 -2.93 -3.71 -10.24
N LYS A 58 -2.96 -4.44 -11.37
CA LYS A 58 -2.01 -4.24 -12.47
C LYS A 58 -2.12 -2.83 -13.08
N LEU A 59 -3.34 -2.29 -13.21
CA LEU A 59 -3.57 -0.93 -13.69
C LEU A 59 -3.08 0.11 -12.69
N MET A 60 -3.37 -0.07 -11.40
CA MET A 60 -2.92 0.85 -10.33
C MET A 60 -1.40 0.95 -10.24
N LEU A 61 -0.71 -0.19 -10.30
CA LEU A 61 0.74 -0.26 -10.18
C LEU A 61 1.47 0.11 -11.47
N GLY A 62 0.82 -0.12 -12.61
CA GLY A 62 1.46 -0.05 -13.92
C GLY A 62 2.35 -1.25 -14.21
N LYS A 63 2.88 -1.28 -15.44
CA LYS A 63 3.62 -2.42 -15.99
C LYS A 63 4.88 -2.74 -15.19
N ASP A 64 5.71 -1.74 -14.90
CA ASP A 64 7.02 -1.93 -14.25
C ASP A 64 6.90 -2.53 -12.85
N GLN A 65 6.02 -1.98 -12.03
CA GLN A 65 5.79 -2.45 -10.66
C GLN A 65 5.13 -3.83 -10.65
N TRP A 66 4.17 -4.09 -11.54
CA TRP A 66 3.57 -5.42 -11.68
C TRP A 66 4.61 -6.48 -12.09
N GLU A 67 5.54 -6.14 -12.99
CA GLU A 67 6.66 -7.02 -13.32
C GLU A 67 7.60 -7.24 -12.13
N ALA A 68 7.88 -6.20 -11.33
CA ALA A 68 8.66 -6.34 -10.10
C ALA A 68 8.00 -7.31 -9.11
N TYR A 69 6.69 -7.21 -8.91
CA TYR A 69 5.92 -8.12 -8.06
C TYR A 69 6.04 -9.58 -8.54
N LYS A 70 5.84 -9.84 -9.85
CA LYS A 70 6.02 -11.18 -10.43
C LYS A 70 7.44 -11.72 -10.26
N ARG A 71 8.47 -10.87 -10.38
CA ARG A 71 9.88 -11.26 -10.20
C ARG A 71 10.22 -11.70 -8.78
N THR A 72 9.43 -11.31 -7.78
CA THR A 72 9.58 -11.82 -6.40
C THR A 72 9.15 -13.29 -6.25
N GLY A 73 8.59 -13.90 -7.31
CA GLY A 73 8.00 -15.23 -7.25
C GLY A 73 6.74 -15.28 -6.39
N ALA A 74 5.98 -14.18 -6.36
CA ALA A 74 4.74 -14.10 -5.61
C ALA A 74 3.71 -15.08 -6.18
N THR A 75 3.00 -15.78 -5.30
CA THR A 75 1.95 -16.72 -5.66
C THR A 75 0.57 -16.08 -5.52
N LEU A 76 -0.48 -16.73 -6.03
CA LEU A 76 -1.87 -16.30 -5.77
C LEU A 76 -2.20 -16.20 -4.27
N ARG A 77 -1.54 -16.97 -3.39
CA ARG A 77 -1.69 -16.85 -1.94
C ARG A 77 -1.08 -15.57 -1.39
N ASP A 78 -0.04 -15.06 -2.04
CA ASP A 78 0.62 -13.80 -1.69
C ASP A 78 -0.10 -12.58 -2.29
N PHE A 79 -1.01 -12.79 -3.24
CA PHE A 79 -1.75 -11.73 -3.89
C PHE A 79 -2.75 -11.08 -2.95
N GLN A 80 -3.46 -11.87 -2.14
CA GLN A 80 -4.45 -11.34 -1.20
C GLN A 80 -3.86 -10.35 -0.17
N PRO A 81 -2.76 -10.65 0.54
CA PRO A 81 -2.13 -9.66 1.43
C PRO A 81 -1.43 -8.52 0.69
N PHE A 82 -1.21 -8.64 -0.62
CA PHE A 82 -0.70 -7.56 -1.46
C PHE A 82 -1.81 -6.59 -1.87
N ALA A 83 -2.95 -7.11 -2.31
CA ALA A 83 -4.16 -6.34 -2.62
C ALA A 83 -4.67 -5.58 -1.39
N ASP A 84 -4.65 -6.22 -0.20
CA ASP A 84 -5.04 -5.59 1.07
C ASP A 84 -4.15 -4.37 1.40
N LYS A 85 -2.83 -4.48 1.21
CA LYS A 85 -1.90 -3.34 1.38
C LYS A 85 -2.16 -2.21 0.40
N ILE A 86 -2.56 -2.52 -0.84
CA ILE A 86 -2.91 -1.52 -1.84
C ILE A 86 -4.20 -0.80 -1.42
N ALA A 87 -5.22 -1.53 -0.95
CA ALA A 87 -6.46 -0.96 -0.45
C ALA A 87 -6.23 -0.09 0.80
N ALA A 88 -5.39 -0.54 1.74
CA ALA A 88 -4.99 0.25 2.91
C ALA A 88 -4.25 1.52 2.49
N ALA A 89 -3.35 1.44 1.51
CA ALA A 89 -2.62 2.59 0.96
C ALA A 89 -3.53 3.62 0.28
N GLN A 90 -4.74 3.23 -0.13
CA GLN A 90 -5.78 4.10 -0.69
C GLN A 90 -6.70 4.73 0.37
N GLY A 91 -6.44 4.48 1.66
CA GLY A 91 -7.25 5.01 2.75
C GLY A 91 -8.41 4.11 3.17
N HIS A 92 -8.35 2.80 2.91
CA HIS A 92 -9.27 1.82 3.51
C HIS A 92 -8.88 1.43 4.95
N ASP A 93 -8.15 2.28 5.67
CA ASP A 93 -7.92 2.11 7.11
C ASP A 93 -9.11 2.76 7.85
N ASP A 94 -10.09 1.91 8.16
CA ASP A 94 -11.07 2.06 9.25
C ASP A 94 -11.58 3.49 9.51
N ALA A 95 -12.60 3.90 8.75
CA ALA A 95 -13.63 4.80 9.25
C ALA A 95 -14.44 4.08 10.36
N GLY A 96 -13.79 3.73 11.46
CA GLY A 96 -14.38 3.21 12.68
C GLY A 96 -14.84 4.36 13.56
N ASN A 97 -16.15 4.59 13.56
CA ASN A 97 -16.87 5.38 14.56
C ASN A 97 -16.84 4.73 15.94
#